data_AF-A0A2V7WUI3-F1
#
_entry.id   AF-A0A2V7WUI3-F1
#
_cell.length_a   1.000
_cell.length_b   1.000
_cell.length_c   1.000
_cell.angle_alpha   90.00
_cell.angle_beta   90.00
_cell.angle_gamma   90.00
#
_symmetry.space_group_name_H-M   'P 1'
#
loop_
_entity.id
_entity.type
_entity.pdbx_description
1 polymer ?
#
loop_
_entity_poly.entity_id
_entity_poly.type
_entity_poly.pdbx_seq_one_letter_code
_entity_poly.pdbx_strand_id
1 'polypeptide(L)'
;MSSKKNKASTTLPGRVEKVIRPHPQTGEPEKAQIAVEGADHLYREIRVPNTLENENGEKVKLKEGAEVDVKIEADAMVTSNADGGKAQRPL
;
A
#
# COMPACT_ATOMS: atom_id res chain seq x y z
N MET A 1 2.12 26.68 -5.87
CA MET A 1 2.60 25.74 -4.84
C MET A 1 3.12 24.48 -5.52
N SER A 2 4.21 23.96 -4.97
CA SER A 2 5.15 22.96 -5.49
C SER A 2 4.65 21.84 -6.40
N SER A 3 5.52 21.54 -7.36
CA SER A 3 5.50 20.46 -8.34
C SER A 3 4.70 19.22 -7.95
N LYS A 4 3.56 19.03 -8.60
CA LYS A 4 2.95 17.72 -8.85
C LYS A 4 3.88 16.96 -9.83
N LYS A 5 5.08 16.60 -9.38
CA LYS A 5 5.97 15.68 -10.11
C LYS A 5 5.13 14.42 -10.34
N ASN A 6 5.00 13.98 -11.60
CA ASN A 6 4.26 12.77 -11.97
C ASN A 6 4.72 11.61 -11.09
N LYS A 7 3.96 11.29 -10.04
CA LYS A 7 4.19 10.10 -9.23
C LYS A 7 3.69 8.90 -10.03
N ALA A 8 4.51 7.86 -10.12
CA ALA A 8 4.03 6.58 -10.59
C ALA A 8 3.07 6.01 -9.55
N SER A 9 2.00 5.36 -9.98
CA SER A 9 1.08 4.70 -9.07
C SER A 9 0.51 3.42 -9.65
N THR A 10 0.22 2.47 -8.78
CA THR A 10 -0.59 1.29 -9.08
C THR A 10 -1.53 1.03 -7.90
N THR A 11 -2.67 0.43 -8.20
CA THR A 11 -3.67 0.05 -7.20
C THR A 11 -3.93 -1.43 -7.31
N LEU A 12 -3.88 -2.13 -6.18
CA LEU A 12 -4.12 -3.56 -6.09
C LEU A 12 -5.32 -3.81 -5.17
N PRO A 13 -6.24 -4.70 -5.55
CA PRO A 13 -7.32 -5.10 -4.66
C PRO A 13 -6.73 -5.87 -3.47
N GLY A 14 -7.37 -5.73 -2.31
CA GLY A 14 -6.97 -6.45 -1.11
C GLY A 14 -8.11 -6.68 -0.14
N ARG A 15 -7.85 -7.55 0.83
CA ARG A 15 -8.80 -7.93 1.86
C ARG A 15 -8.15 -7.93 3.23
N VAL A 16 -8.82 -7.35 4.22
CA VAL A 16 -8.38 -7.38 5.61
C VAL A 16 -8.63 -8.78 6.16
N GLU A 17 -7.59 -9.61 6.24
CA GLU A 17 -7.72 -10.97 6.75
C GLU A 17 -7.81 -11.01 8.27
N LYS A 18 -7.12 -10.09 8.95
CA LYS A 18 -7.04 -10.09 10.41
C LYS A 18 -6.77 -8.71 10.97
N VAL A 19 -7.46 -8.38 12.07
CA VAL A 19 -7.10 -7.26 12.94
C VAL A 19 -6.29 -7.79 14.11
N ILE A 20 -4.99 -7.48 14.14
CA ILE A 20 -4.06 -7.90 15.19
C ILE A 20 -4.17 -6.91 16.34
N ARG A 21 -4.62 -7.40 17.50
CA ARG A 21 -4.79 -6.56 18.70
C ARG A 21 -3.46 -6.00 19.20
N PRO A 22 -3.48 -4.82 19.85
CA PRO A 22 -2.30 -4.25 20.48
C PRO A 22 -1.65 -5.25 21.45
N HIS A 23 -0.32 -5.26 21.47
CA HIS A 23 0.41 -6.15 22.37
C HIS A 23 0.76 -5.43 23.68
N PRO A 24 0.25 -5.88 24.83
CA PRO A 24 0.28 -5.11 26.08
C PRO A 24 1.69 -4.91 26.66
N GLN A 25 2.65 -5.79 26.34
CA GLN A 25 4.01 -5.70 26.90
C GLN A 25 4.98 -4.92 26.01
N THR A 26 4.72 -4.86 24.69
CA THR A 26 5.60 -4.18 23.74
C THR A 26 5.11 -2.78 23.39
N GLY A 27 3.86 -2.45 23.75
CA GLY A 27 3.22 -1.18 23.40
C GLY A 27 2.90 -1.07 21.91
N GLU A 28 3.02 -2.15 21.14
CA GLU A 28 2.72 -2.12 19.71
C GLU A 28 1.23 -1.84 19.48
N PRO A 29 0.89 -0.90 18.58
CA PRO A 29 -0.49 -0.55 18.29
C PRO A 29 -1.19 -1.68 17.51
N GLU A 30 -2.51 -1.58 17.43
CA GLU A 30 -3.33 -2.47 16.59
C GLU A 30 -2.90 -2.39 15.13
N LYS A 31 -2.77 -3.54 14.46
CA LYS A 31 -2.39 -3.62 13.05
C LYS A 31 -3.47 -4.31 12.23
N ALA A 32 -3.71 -3.84 11.02
CA ALA A 32 -4.49 -4.54 10.01
C ALA A 32 -3.54 -5.38 9.16
N GLN A 33 -3.81 -6.68 9.05
CA GLN A 33 -3.19 -7.57 8.08
C GLN A 33 -4.07 -7.60 6.84
N ILE A 34 -3.50 -7.19 5.70
CA ILE A 34 -4.20 -7.08 4.42
C ILE A 34 -3.53 -8.04 3.45
N ALA A 35 -4.29 -8.99 2.92
CA ALA A 35 -3.89 -9.79 1.77
C ALA A 35 -4.12 -8.98 0.49
N VAL A 36 -3.12 -8.93 -0.37
CA VAL A 36 -3.12 -8.19 -1.64
C VAL A 36 -3.26 -9.19 -2.78
N GLU A 37 -4.32 -9.02 -3.59
CA GLU A 37 -4.59 -9.86 -4.74
C GLU A 37 -3.66 -9.50 -5.91
N GLY A 38 -3.24 -10.50 -6.67
CA GLY A 38 -2.33 -10.32 -7.81
C GLY A 38 -0.84 -10.19 -7.46
N ALA A 39 -0.47 -10.18 -6.17
CA ALA A 39 0.94 -10.30 -5.76
C ALA A 39 1.47 -11.75 -5.94
N ASP A 40 2.78 -11.91 -6.08
CA ASP A 40 3.41 -13.23 -6.20
C ASP A 40 3.07 -14.14 -5.00
N HIS A 41 2.94 -15.44 -5.25
CA HIS A 41 2.27 -16.41 -4.36
C HIS A 41 2.82 -16.50 -2.93
N LEU A 42 4.06 -16.08 -2.68
CA LEU A 42 4.75 -16.31 -1.41
C LEU A 42 4.68 -15.14 -0.42
N TYR A 43 4.31 -13.92 -0.84
CA TYR A 43 4.32 -12.73 0.03
C TYR A 43 3.21 -11.72 -0.32
N ARG A 44 1.96 -12.10 -0.08
CA ARG A 44 0.79 -11.26 -0.41
C ARG A 44 0.31 -10.38 0.74
N GLU A 45 0.91 -10.48 1.92
CA GLU A 45 0.37 -9.85 3.13
C GLU A 45 1.18 -8.62 3.53
N ILE A 46 0.48 -7.52 3.80
CA ILE A 46 1.05 -6.33 4.44
C ILE A 46 0.42 -6.12 5.81
N ARG A 47 1.23 -5.68 6.78
CA ARG A 47 0.76 -5.29 8.13
C ARG A 47 0.98 -3.81 8.34
N VAL A 48 -0.09 -3.06 8.49
CA VAL A 48 -0.07 -1.61 8.68
C VAL A 48 -0.80 -1.23 9.97
N PRO A 49 -0.45 -0.11 10.63
CA PRO A 49 -1.23 0.40 11.75
C PRO A 49 -2.70 0.57 11.35
N ASN A 50 -3.62 0.04 12.16
CA ASN A 50 -5.05 0.16 11.89
C ASN A 50 -5.58 1.50 12.43
N THR A 51 -5.08 2.60 11.87
CA THR A 51 -5.53 3.95 12.22
C THR A 51 -5.52 4.78 10.96
N LEU A 52 -6.71 5.05 10.43
CA LEU A 52 -6.93 5.85 9.25
C LEU A 52 -7.62 7.15 9.65
N GLU A 53 -7.54 8.16 8.80
CA GLU A 53 -8.24 9.42 8.96
C GLU A 53 -9.30 9.53 7.86
N ASN A 54 -10.54 9.85 8.22
CA ASN A 54 -11.60 10.11 7.25
C ASN A 54 -11.59 11.59 6.79
N GLU A 55 -12.49 11.95 5.88
CA GLU A 55 -12.58 13.32 5.32
C GLU A 55 -12.87 14.39 6.39
N ASN A 56 -13.41 14.00 7.55
CA ASN A 56 -13.70 14.89 8.66
C ASN A 56 -12.52 15.02 9.65
N GLY A 57 -11.40 14.32 9.41
CA GLY A 57 -10.26 14.27 10.33
C GLY A 57 -10.43 13.28 11.49
N GLU A 58 -11.46 12.43 11.47
CA GLU A 58 -11.73 11.46 12.53
C GLU A 58 -10.89 10.20 12.34
N LYS A 59 -10.37 9.67 13.46
CA LYS A 59 -9.62 8.41 13.47
C LYS A 59 -10.57 7.22 13.37
N VAL A 60 -10.45 6.47 12.28
CA VAL A 60 -11.25 5.27 11.98
C VAL A 60 -10.35 4.05 11.80
N LYS A 61 -10.99 2.87 11.76
CA LYS A 61 -10.32 1.57 11.72
C LYS A 61 -10.95 0.67 10.65
N LEU A 62 -10.11 -0.12 10.00
CA LEU A 62 -10.53 -1.24 9.16
C LEU A 62 -11.09 -2.37 10.02
N LYS A 63 -12.05 -3.10 9.45
CA LYS A 63 -12.66 -4.28 10.05
C LYS A 63 -12.17 -5.53 9.34
N GLU A 64 -12.11 -6.63 10.07
CA GLU A 64 -11.82 -7.94 9.49
C GLU A 64 -12.85 -8.30 8.41
N GLY A 65 -12.37 -8.88 7.30
CA GLY A 65 -13.17 -9.24 6.14
C GLY A 65 -13.43 -8.11 5.14
N ALA A 66 -13.11 -6.86 5.46
CA ALA A 66 -13.35 -5.72 4.58
C ALA A 66 -12.49 -5.79 3.30
N GLU A 67 -13.09 -5.41 2.17
CA GLU A 67 -12.39 -5.18 0.91
C GLU A 67 -11.78 -3.77 0.91
N VAL A 68 -10.56 -3.65 0.39
CA VAL A 68 -9.78 -2.41 0.36
C VAL A 68 -9.00 -2.30 -0.93
N ASP A 69 -8.69 -1.06 -1.33
CA ASP A 69 -7.72 -0.76 -2.38
C ASP A 69 -6.37 -0.41 -1.77
N VAL A 70 -5.33 -1.13 -2.19
CA VAL A 70 -3.94 -0.85 -1.80
C VAL A 70 -3.29 -0.01 -2.88
N LYS A 71 -3.14 1.30 -2.62
CA LYS A 71 -2.47 2.23 -3.53
C LYS A 71 -0.99 2.37 -3.19
N ILE A 72 -0.14 2.11 -4.18
CA ILE A 72 1.31 2.35 -4.10
C ILE A 72 1.63 3.58 -4.93
N GLU A 73 2.32 4.55 -4.34
CA GLU A 73 2.78 5.76 -5.03
C GLU A 73 4.29 5.94 -4.85
N ALA A 74 4.99 6.28 -5.93
CA ALA A 74 6.43 6.53 -5.89
C ALA A 74 6.80 7.79 -6.68
N ASP A 75 7.77 8.55 -6.17
CA ASP A 75 8.31 9.72 -6.85
C ASP A 75 9.13 9.33 -8.08
N ALA A 76 9.07 10.16 -9.13
CA ALA A 76 9.80 9.93 -10.37
C ALA A 76 11.32 9.75 -10.16
N MET A 77 11.89 10.36 -9.11
CA MET A 77 13.31 10.27 -8.78
C MET A 77 13.74 8.88 -8.31
N VAL A 78 12.80 8.05 -7.85
CA VAL A 78 13.06 6.68 -7.35
C VAL A 78 12.47 5.60 -8.27
N THR A 79 12.00 5.98 -9.47
CA THR A 79 11.42 5.05 -10.46
C THR A 79 12.27 4.99 -11.72
N SER A 80 12.25 3.86 -12.42
CA SER A 80 12.92 3.66 -13.71
C SER A 80 11.94 3.04 -14.73
N ASN A 81 12.21 3.19 -16.03
CA ASN A 81 11.36 2.64 -17.09
C ASN A 81 11.30 1.11 -17.00
N ALA A 82 10.09 0.54 -16.96
CA ALA A 82 9.87 -0.89 -16.84
C ALA A 82 10.45 -1.70 -18.02
N ASP A 83 10.51 -1.11 -19.22
CA ASP A 83 10.96 -1.79 -20.45
C ASP A 83 12.48 -1.81 -20.65
N GLY A 84 13.26 -1.41 -19.64
CA GLY A 84 14.71 -1.50 -19.67
C GLY A 84 15.34 -0.85 -20.90
N GLY A 85 15.10 0.45 -21.10
CA GLY A 85 15.84 1.33 -22.04
C GLY A 85 16.47 0.64 -23.25
N LYS A 86 15.68 -0.04 -24.10
CA LYS A 86 16.18 -0.45 -25.41
C LYS A 86 16.36 0.81 -26.24
N ALA A 87 17.59 1.33 -26.26
CA ALA A 87 18.02 2.25 -27.29
C ALA A 87 17.65 1.62 -28.64
N GLN A 88 16.71 2.23 -29.35
CA GLN A 88 16.47 1.93 -30.76
C GLN A 88 17.81 2.12 -31.47
N ARG A 89 18.49 1.02 -31.81
CA ARG A 89 19.56 1.05 -32.79
C ARG A 89 18.90 1.37 -34.13
N PRO A 90 19.20 2.51 -34.78
CA PRO A 90 18.78 2.72 -36.16
C PRO A 90 19.44 1.65 -37.03
N LEU A 91 18.67 1.11 -37.97
CA LEU A 91 19.12 0.23 -39.05
C LEU A 91 20.04 0.98 -40.01
#